data_AF-A0A359LVH1-F1
#
_entry.id   AF-A0A359LVH1-F1
#
_cell.length_a   1.000
_cell.length_b   1.000
_cell.length_c   1.000
_cell.angle_alpha   90.00
_cell.angle_beta   90.00
_cell.angle_gamma   90.00
#
_symmetry.space_group_name_H-M   'P 1'
#
loop_
_entity.id
_entity.type
_entity.pdbx_description
1 polymer ?
#
loop_
_entity_poly.entity_id
_entity_poly.type
_entity_poly.pdbx_seq_one_letter_code
_entity_poly.pdbx_strand_id
1 'polypeptide(L)'
;MFLIPMLLGTYSVGMMLVKSLQVIQVRNSAAQLFVKYIDLSVPANQELVVRTASGLGMTRTGGKGVVILSQIVYVGEQQCASGGLTKDQCPNFGRFAFVKRVTIGNASLQIPAAGTAVTSMLGTPSSAILNADGTIDLDDTLKHISAIAANVPTDLPKDDAHYSFVAEAVFVAPELGVAGLNLGQPLRPRPYIS
;
A
#
# COMPACT_ATOMS: atom_id res chain seq x y z
N MET A 1 31.97 -20.40 -26.18
CA MET A 1 30.70 -20.62 -25.46
C MET A 1 30.45 -19.48 -24.46
N PHE A 2 30.17 -18.26 -24.94
CA PHE A 2 29.91 -17.07 -24.11
C PHE A 2 28.56 -16.41 -24.42
N LEU A 3 27.98 -16.69 -25.60
CA LEU A 3 26.68 -16.17 -26.03
C LEU A 3 25.49 -16.71 -25.23
N ILE A 4 25.53 -17.97 -24.80
CA ILE A 4 24.45 -18.60 -24.03
C ILE A 4 24.25 -17.91 -22.66
N PRO A 5 25.29 -17.72 -21.80
CA PRO A 5 25.10 -17.04 -20.53
C PRO A 5 24.72 -15.57 -20.69
N MET A 6 25.20 -14.89 -21.75
CA MET A 6 24.84 -13.50 -22.01
C MET A 6 23.37 -13.34 -22.44
N LEU A 7 22.87 -14.22 -23.32
CA LEU A 7 21.48 -14.22 -23.76
C LEU A 7 20.50 -14.51 -22.61
N LEU A 8 20.83 -15.51 -21.77
CA LEU A 8 20.07 -15.84 -20.57
C LEU A 8 20.05 -14.67 -19.58
N GLY A 9 21.18 -13.98 -19.41
CA GLY A 9 21.28 -12.78 -18.59
C GLY A 9 20.37 -11.65 -19.08
N THR A 10 20.43 -11.28 -20.37
CA THR A 10 19.57 -10.22 -20.91
C THR A 10 18.09 -10.56 -20.84
N TYR A 11 17.72 -11.82 -21.09
CA TYR A 11 16.35 -12.29 -20.96
C TYR A 11 15.81 -12.16 -19.52
N SER A 12 16.63 -12.51 -18.52
CA SER A 12 16.27 -12.40 -17.11
C SER A 12 15.96 -10.95 -16.70
N VAL A 13 16.84 -10.01 -17.07
CA VAL A 13 16.68 -8.59 -16.76
C VAL A 13 15.49 -8.01 -17.50
N GLY A 14 15.30 -8.37 -18.78
CA GLY A 14 14.15 -7.93 -19.58
C GLY A 14 12.82 -8.34 -18.96
N MET A 15 12.69 -9.58 -18.50
CA MET A 15 11.47 -10.04 -17.83
C MET A 15 11.22 -9.34 -16.49
N MET A 16 12.27 -9.05 -15.71
CA MET A 16 12.13 -8.29 -14.47
C MET A 16 11.63 -6.87 -14.72
N LEU A 17 12.12 -6.21 -15.78
CA LEU A 17 11.66 -4.89 -16.16
C LEU A 17 10.18 -4.89 -16.61
N VAL A 18 9.76 -5.86 -17.41
CA VAL A 18 8.35 -5.97 -17.82
C VAL A 18 7.44 -6.13 -16.61
N LYS A 19 7.84 -6.96 -15.64
CA LYS A 19 7.06 -7.15 -14.41
C LYS A 19 7.05 -5.91 -13.53
N SER A 20 8.15 -5.17 -13.43
CA SER A 20 8.18 -3.93 -12.65
C SER A 20 7.21 -2.88 -13.21
N LEU A 21 7.12 -2.78 -14.54
CA LEU A 21 6.14 -1.92 -15.21
C LEU A 21 4.70 -2.39 -14.96
N GLN A 22 4.44 -3.69 -14.99
CA GLN A 22 3.11 -4.24 -14.65
C GLN A 22 2.71 -3.88 -13.22
N VAL A 23 3.62 -4.01 -12.24
CA VAL A 23 3.34 -3.65 -10.84
C VAL A 23 3.00 -2.15 -10.71
N ILE A 24 3.70 -1.28 -11.44
CA ILE A 24 3.39 0.16 -11.48
C ILE A 24 1.98 0.41 -12.04
N GLN A 25 1.60 -0.30 -13.11
CA GLN A 25 0.26 -0.18 -13.71
C GLN A 25 -0.84 -0.66 -12.76
N VAL A 26 -0.62 -1.77 -12.06
CA VAL A 26 -1.55 -2.28 -11.04
C VAL A 26 -1.75 -1.26 -9.93
N ARG A 27 -0.65 -0.72 -9.38
CA ARG A 27 -0.69 0.30 -8.33
C ARG A 27 -1.49 1.52 -8.77
N ASN A 28 -1.20 2.06 -9.96
CA ASN A 28 -1.89 3.25 -10.47
C ASN A 28 -3.38 2.99 -10.71
N SER A 29 -3.73 1.81 -11.25
CA SER A 29 -5.12 1.44 -11.49
C SER A 29 -5.88 1.30 -10.16
N ALA A 30 -5.29 0.63 -9.16
CA ALA A 30 -5.88 0.51 -7.83
C ALA A 30 -6.04 1.89 -7.15
N ALA A 31 -5.05 2.77 -7.28
CA ALA A 31 -5.13 4.14 -6.76
C ALA A 31 -6.28 4.93 -7.39
N GLN A 32 -6.43 4.87 -8.72
CA GLN A 32 -7.52 5.55 -9.41
C GLN A 32 -8.90 5.04 -9.00
N LEU A 33 -9.05 3.74 -8.75
CA LEU A 33 -10.31 3.18 -8.24
C LEU A 33 -10.58 3.67 -6.81
N PHE A 34 -9.55 3.74 -5.97
CA PHE A 34 -9.67 4.18 -4.58
C PHE A 34 -10.01 5.67 -4.46
N VAL A 35 -9.36 6.53 -5.25
CA VAL A 35 -9.65 7.98 -5.30
C VAL A 35 -11.07 8.27 -5.81
N LYS A 36 -11.64 7.37 -6.64
CA LYS A 36 -13.02 7.46 -7.12
C LYS A 36 -14.05 6.96 -6.10
N TYR A 37 -13.66 6.73 -4.85
CA TYR A 37 -14.52 6.24 -3.76
C TYR A 37 -15.18 4.89 -4.05
N ILE A 38 -14.57 4.06 -4.91
CA ILE A 38 -15.03 2.68 -5.11
C ILE A 38 -14.64 1.89 -3.86
N ASP A 39 -15.61 1.24 -3.24
CA ASP A 39 -15.36 0.49 -2.02
C ASP A 39 -14.61 -0.82 -2.30
N LEU A 40 -13.30 -0.79 -2.07
CA LEU A 40 -12.42 -1.95 -2.27
C LEU A 40 -12.40 -2.90 -1.06
N SER A 41 -13.24 -2.68 -0.06
CA SER A 41 -13.50 -3.69 0.97
C SER A 41 -14.32 -4.88 0.44
N VAL A 42 -15.15 -4.64 -0.58
CA VAL A 42 -16.06 -5.63 -1.15
C VAL A 42 -15.30 -6.58 -2.07
N PRO A 43 -15.49 -7.91 -1.94
CA PRO A 43 -14.78 -8.91 -2.74
C PRO A 43 -14.88 -8.67 -4.25
N ALA A 44 -16.06 -8.29 -4.75
CA ALA A 44 -16.28 -8.03 -6.18
C ALA A 44 -15.37 -6.91 -6.73
N ASN A 45 -15.13 -5.86 -5.95
CA ASN A 45 -14.27 -4.75 -6.34
C ASN A 45 -12.78 -5.11 -6.19
N GLN A 46 -12.44 -5.98 -5.23
CA GLN A 46 -11.08 -6.51 -5.10
C GLN A 46 -10.67 -7.35 -6.31
N GLU A 47 -11.62 -8.08 -6.93
CA GLU A 47 -11.35 -8.85 -8.17
C GLU A 47 -10.93 -7.94 -9.34
N LEU A 48 -11.37 -6.67 -9.39
CA LEU A 48 -10.91 -5.72 -10.41
C LEU A 48 -9.42 -5.44 -10.29
N VAL A 49 -8.93 -5.29 -9.06
CA VAL A 49 -7.51 -5.08 -8.76
C VAL A 49 -6.72 -6.36 -9.05
N VAL A 50 -7.22 -7.52 -8.63
CA VAL A 50 -6.60 -8.83 -8.89
C VAL A 50 -6.51 -9.13 -10.38
N ARG A 51 -7.55 -8.78 -11.16
CA ARG A 51 -7.56 -8.94 -12.62
C ARG A 51 -6.51 -8.06 -13.29
N THR A 52 -6.28 -6.86 -12.77
CA THR A 52 -5.20 -5.98 -13.27
C THR A 52 -3.83 -6.58 -12.95
N ALA A 53 -3.71 -7.32 -11.85
CA ALA A 53 -2.52 -8.05 -11.44
C ALA A 53 -2.36 -9.43 -12.12
N SER A 54 -3.11 -9.72 -13.20
CA SER A 54 -3.03 -11.00 -13.91
C SER A 54 -1.59 -11.30 -14.35
N GLY A 55 -1.11 -12.51 -14.03
CA GLY A 55 0.27 -12.92 -14.34
C GLY A 55 1.31 -12.58 -13.27
N LEU A 56 0.95 -11.83 -12.23
CA LEU A 56 1.82 -11.54 -11.09
C LEU A 56 1.59 -12.47 -9.88
N GLY A 57 0.63 -13.39 -9.97
CA GLY A 57 0.38 -14.42 -8.95
C GLY A 57 -0.22 -13.89 -7.64
N MET A 58 -0.91 -12.76 -7.69
CA MET A 58 -1.70 -12.22 -6.58
C MET A 58 -3.11 -12.81 -6.60
N THR A 59 -3.65 -13.08 -5.41
CA THR A 59 -5.06 -13.43 -5.23
C THR A 59 -5.71 -12.42 -4.28
N ARG A 60 -7.00 -12.57 -3.97
CA ARG A 60 -7.71 -11.63 -3.11
C ARG A 60 -7.17 -11.58 -1.68
N THR A 61 -6.80 -12.73 -1.11
CA THR A 61 -6.37 -12.88 0.29
C THR A 61 -4.98 -13.52 0.42
N GLY A 62 -4.21 -13.58 -0.66
CA GLY A 62 -2.94 -14.28 -0.68
C GLY A 62 -2.13 -14.12 -1.97
N GLY A 63 -1.28 -15.11 -2.22
CA GLY A 63 -0.39 -15.12 -3.38
C GLY A 63 0.92 -14.38 -3.14
N LYS A 64 1.57 -13.99 -4.24
CA LYS A 64 2.90 -13.36 -4.29
C LYS A 64 2.85 -11.84 -4.34
N GLY A 65 1.70 -11.23 -4.05
CA GLY A 65 1.51 -9.78 -4.14
C GLY A 65 0.59 -9.24 -3.05
N VAL A 66 0.81 -7.97 -2.70
CA VAL A 66 -0.02 -7.20 -1.80
C VAL A 66 -0.16 -5.78 -2.31
N VAL A 67 -1.39 -5.26 -2.28
CA VAL A 67 -1.72 -3.86 -2.57
C VAL A 67 -2.34 -3.28 -1.33
N ILE A 68 -1.78 -2.17 -0.86
CA ILE A 68 -2.17 -1.48 0.36
C ILE A 68 -2.65 -0.09 -0.04
N LEU A 69 -3.91 0.21 0.27
CA LEU A 69 -4.55 1.49 -0.01
C LEU A 69 -4.85 2.16 1.31
N SER A 70 -4.44 3.41 1.45
CA SER A 70 -4.62 4.19 2.66
C SER A 70 -5.15 5.57 2.32
N GLN A 71 -6.14 6.01 3.07
CA GLN A 71 -6.61 7.37 3.08
C GLN A 71 -6.17 7.99 4.41
N ILE A 72 -5.49 9.13 4.32
CA ILE A 72 -5.02 9.88 5.48
C ILE A 72 -5.65 11.28 5.45
N VAL A 73 -5.84 11.87 6.63
CA VAL A 73 -6.31 13.24 6.80
C VAL A 73 -5.34 13.99 7.70
N TYR A 74 -5.11 15.27 7.41
CA TYR A 74 -4.42 16.15 8.34
C TYR A 74 -5.38 16.54 9.48
N VAL A 75 -5.00 16.23 10.72
CA VAL A 75 -5.81 16.52 11.90
C VAL A 75 -5.60 17.98 12.31
N GLY A 76 -6.45 18.83 11.78
CA GLY A 76 -6.53 20.26 12.06
C GLY A 76 -7.52 20.62 13.18
N GLU A 77 -7.75 21.93 13.37
CA GLU A 77 -8.72 22.43 14.34
C GLU A 77 -10.15 22.03 13.96
N GLN A 78 -10.48 22.07 12.67
CA GLN A 78 -11.78 21.64 12.17
C GLN A 78 -12.05 20.14 12.42
N GLN A 79 -11.04 19.29 12.27
CA GLN A 79 -11.14 17.85 12.51
C GLN A 79 -11.40 17.56 13.98
N CYS A 80 -10.66 18.19 14.88
CA CYS A 80 -10.87 18.05 16.32
C CYS A 80 -12.25 18.58 16.73
N ALA A 81 -12.67 19.74 16.20
CA ALA A 81 -14.00 20.31 16.45
C ALA A 81 -15.14 19.41 15.94
N SER A 82 -14.95 18.74 14.80
CA SER A 82 -15.92 17.78 14.25
C SER A 82 -16.10 16.54 15.14
N GLY A 83 -15.06 16.18 15.90
CA GLY A 83 -15.12 15.16 16.95
C GLY A 83 -15.58 15.69 18.32
N GLY A 84 -15.96 16.96 18.42
CA GLY A 84 -16.35 17.60 19.68
C GLY A 84 -15.18 17.86 20.64
N LEU A 85 -13.94 17.89 20.15
CA LEU A 85 -12.73 18.10 20.93
C LEU A 85 -12.15 19.49 20.69
N THR A 86 -11.57 20.09 21.73
CA THR A 86 -10.67 21.23 21.55
C THR A 86 -9.28 20.75 21.10
N LYS A 87 -8.45 21.67 20.60
CA LYS A 87 -7.06 21.41 20.20
C LYS A 87 -6.26 20.66 21.28
N ASP A 88 -6.39 21.08 22.54
CA ASP A 88 -5.63 20.50 23.65
C ASP A 88 -6.13 19.09 24.04
N GLN A 89 -7.37 18.76 23.66
CA GLN A 89 -8.01 17.47 23.92
C GLN A 89 -7.88 16.49 22.74
N CYS A 90 -7.14 16.86 21.70
CA CYS A 90 -7.01 16.12 20.45
C CYS A 90 -5.57 15.59 20.31
N PRO A 91 -5.28 14.36 20.77
CA PRO A 91 -3.92 13.80 20.80
C PRO A 91 -3.22 13.81 19.45
N ASN A 92 -3.98 13.60 18.37
CA ASN A 92 -3.43 13.55 17.01
C ASN A 92 -3.38 14.92 16.32
N PHE A 93 -3.67 16.03 17.01
CA PHE A 93 -3.62 17.37 16.43
C PHE A 93 -2.26 17.68 15.79
N GLY A 94 -2.28 18.26 14.59
CA GLY A 94 -1.08 18.60 13.82
C GLY A 94 -0.34 17.39 13.24
N ARG A 95 -1.00 16.22 13.17
CA ARG A 95 -0.48 14.98 12.57
C ARG A 95 -1.40 14.52 11.46
N PHE A 96 -0.86 13.70 10.56
CA PHE A 96 -1.68 12.93 9.62
C PHE A 96 -2.17 11.67 10.31
N ALA A 97 -3.46 11.38 10.19
CA ALA A 97 -4.07 10.19 10.74
C ALA A 97 -4.81 9.39 9.66
N PHE A 98 -4.85 8.06 9.82
CA PHE A 98 -5.58 7.16 8.95
C PHE A 98 -7.09 7.31 9.13
N VAL A 99 -7.79 7.34 8.01
CA VAL A 99 -9.26 7.36 7.93
C VAL A 99 -9.78 6.08 7.28
N LYS A 100 -9.04 5.55 6.30
CA LYS A 100 -9.36 4.28 5.64
C LYS A 100 -8.09 3.52 5.29
N ARG A 101 -8.10 2.21 5.49
CA ARG A 101 -7.01 1.29 5.16
C ARG A 101 -7.60 0.00 4.59
N VAL A 102 -7.27 -0.29 3.34
CA VAL A 102 -7.69 -1.53 2.66
C VAL A 102 -6.45 -2.26 2.17
N THR A 103 -6.31 -3.53 2.54
CA THR A 103 -5.23 -4.40 2.08
C THR A 103 -5.82 -5.52 1.22
N ILE A 104 -5.30 -5.66 0.00
CA ILE A 104 -5.71 -6.70 -0.95
C ILE A 104 -4.50 -7.60 -1.21
N GLY A 105 -4.69 -8.91 -1.21
CA GLY A 105 -3.64 -9.90 -1.41
C GLY A 105 -3.04 -10.39 -0.10
N ASN A 106 -1.76 -10.74 -0.14
CA ASN A 106 -1.09 -11.34 1.01
C ASN A 106 -0.64 -10.26 2.01
N ALA A 107 -1.46 -9.99 3.02
CA ALA A 107 -1.14 -9.03 4.08
C ALA A 107 0.13 -9.39 4.88
N SER A 108 0.54 -10.67 4.86
CA SER A 108 1.75 -11.18 5.49
C SER A 108 2.84 -11.50 4.46
N LEU A 109 2.83 -10.83 3.30
CA LEU A 109 3.83 -11.06 2.25
C LEU A 109 5.24 -10.84 2.83
N GLN A 110 6.09 -11.85 2.69
CA GLN A 110 7.49 -11.77 3.06
C GLN A 110 8.35 -11.57 1.81
N ILE A 111 9.39 -10.76 1.94
CA ILE A 111 10.39 -10.59 0.90
C ILE A 111 11.39 -11.75 1.03
N PRO A 112 11.46 -12.71 0.08
CA PRO A 112 12.20 -13.95 0.27
C PRO A 112 13.70 -13.76 0.54
N ALA A 113 14.31 -12.72 -0.03
CA ALA A 113 15.73 -12.41 0.17
C ALA A 113 16.05 -11.66 1.47
N ALA A 114 15.05 -11.12 2.17
CA ALA A 114 15.25 -10.29 3.37
C ALA A 114 14.67 -10.93 4.65
N GLY A 115 13.80 -11.94 4.54
CA GLY A 115 13.07 -12.49 5.70
C GLY A 115 12.13 -11.48 6.38
N THR A 116 12.02 -10.27 5.84
CA THR A 116 11.24 -9.16 6.40
C THR A 116 9.85 -9.15 5.81
N ALA A 117 8.84 -9.04 6.68
CA ALA A 117 7.47 -8.79 6.26
C ALA A 117 7.37 -7.43 5.54
N VAL A 118 6.54 -7.36 4.50
CA VAL A 118 6.25 -6.10 3.82
C VAL A 118 5.51 -5.17 4.78
N THR A 119 6.12 -4.02 5.07
CA THR A 119 5.50 -2.95 5.86
C THR A 119 5.19 -1.75 4.96
N SER A 120 4.00 -1.18 5.16
CA SER A 120 3.61 0.09 4.53
C SER A 120 4.52 1.21 5.00
N MET A 121 4.85 2.13 4.10
CA MET A 121 5.65 3.32 4.42
C MET A 121 5.00 4.15 5.53
N LEU A 122 3.67 4.23 5.51
CA LEU A 122 2.87 5.01 6.45
C LEU A 122 2.73 4.35 7.82
N GLY A 123 3.20 3.11 7.98
CA GLY A 123 2.85 2.25 9.10
C GLY A 123 1.52 1.53 8.88
N THR A 124 1.03 0.90 9.94
CA THR A 124 -0.21 0.13 9.92
C THR A 124 -1.03 0.50 11.15
N PRO A 125 -2.29 0.95 10.98
CA PRO A 125 -3.17 1.17 12.11
C PRO A 125 -3.45 -0.15 12.86
N SER A 126 -3.76 -0.05 14.15
CA SER A 126 -4.15 -1.22 14.94
C SER A 126 -5.40 -1.88 14.32
N SER A 127 -5.44 -3.21 14.27
CA SER A 127 -6.64 -3.92 13.81
C SER A 127 -7.84 -3.72 14.74
N ALA A 128 -7.64 -3.20 15.95
CA ALA A 128 -8.71 -2.91 16.90
C ALA A 128 -9.55 -1.68 16.53
N ILE A 129 -8.99 -0.74 15.77
CA ILE A 129 -9.67 0.50 15.33
C ILE A 129 -10.11 0.44 13.86
N LEU A 130 -9.87 -0.69 13.20
CA LEU A 130 -10.16 -0.87 11.78
C LEU A 130 -11.47 -1.61 11.62
N ASN A 131 -12.46 -0.94 11.04
CA ASN A 131 -13.74 -1.52 10.70
C ASN A 131 -13.60 -2.55 9.59
N ALA A 132 -14.62 -3.40 9.43
CA ALA A 132 -14.61 -4.46 8.40
C ALA A 132 -14.51 -3.93 6.96
N ASP A 133 -14.99 -2.71 6.72
CA ASP A 133 -14.88 -2.00 5.44
C ASP A 133 -13.53 -1.27 5.26
N GLY A 134 -12.65 -1.39 6.24
CA GLY A 134 -11.36 -0.72 6.31
C GLY A 134 -11.43 0.73 6.76
N THR A 135 -12.58 1.26 7.16
CA THR A 135 -12.66 2.62 7.73
C THR A 135 -12.16 2.64 9.18
N ILE A 136 -11.83 3.83 9.67
CA ILE A 136 -11.50 4.11 11.06
C ILE A 136 -12.47 5.20 11.51
N ASP A 137 -13.11 5.00 12.66
CA ASP A 137 -14.08 5.94 13.18
C ASP A 137 -13.41 7.27 13.51
N LEU A 138 -14.16 8.37 13.41
CA LEU A 138 -13.62 9.72 13.65
C LEU A 138 -12.99 9.82 15.05
N ASP A 139 -13.59 9.21 16.07
CA ASP A 139 -13.06 9.24 17.43
C ASP A 139 -11.67 8.59 17.51
N ASP A 140 -11.50 7.44 16.85
CA ASP A 140 -10.24 6.71 16.79
C ASP A 140 -9.19 7.44 15.98
N THR A 141 -9.56 8.03 14.84
CA THR A 141 -8.67 8.86 14.03
C THR A 141 -8.11 10.04 14.83
N LEU A 142 -8.90 10.63 15.74
CA LEU A 142 -8.50 11.81 16.53
C LEU A 142 -7.74 11.46 17.82
N LYS A 143 -8.08 10.35 18.47
CA LYS A 143 -7.58 10.01 19.82
C LYS A 143 -6.57 8.87 19.85
N HIS A 144 -6.66 7.90 18.95
CA HIS A 144 -5.79 6.73 19.00
C HIS A 144 -4.45 6.99 18.32
N ILE A 145 -3.35 6.79 19.06
CA ILE A 145 -1.98 6.98 18.56
C ILE A 145 -1.63 6.02 17.40
N SER A 146 -2.26 4.84 17.36
CA SER A 146 -2.07 3.90 16.24
C SER A 146 -2.68 4.39 14.94
N ALA A 147 -3.58 5.38 14.98
CA ALA A 147 -4.11 6.00 13.78
C ALA A 147 -3.12 6.97 13.14
N ILE A 148 -2.01 7.34 13.80
CA ILE A 148 -1.03 8.26 13.24
C ILE A 148 -0.29 7.61 12.06
N ALA A 149 -0.28 8.29 10.92
CA ALA A 149 0.53 7.92 9.77
C ALA A 149 1.99 8.37 9.96
N ALA A 150 2.92 7.44 9.84
CA ALA A 150 4.36 7.69 9.90
C ALA A 150 4.94 8.06 8.53
N ASN A 151 6.14 8.65 8.48
CA ASN A 151 6.91 8.89 7.25
C ASN A 151 6.11 9.56 6.10
N VAL A 152 5.16 10.41 6.46
CA VAL A 152 4.36 11.17 5.49
C VAL A 152 5.28 12.17 4.79
N PRO A 153 5.28 12.25 3.45
CA PRO A 153 6.06 13.25 2.72
C PRO A 153 5.82 14.67 3.24
N THR A 154 6.89 15.46 3.32
CA THR A 154 6.85 16.83 3.83
C THR A 154 6.00 17.77 2.99
N ASP A 155 5.81 17.44 1.72
CA ASP A 155 5.20 18.29 0.71
C ASP A 155 3.67 18.13 0.66
N LEU A 156 3.11 17.22 1.47
CA LEU A 156 1.67 17.05 1.55
C LEU A 156 1.02 18.27 2.21
N PRO A 157 -0.11 18.76 1.65
CA PRO A 157 -0.85 19.88 2.23
C PRO A 157 -1.20 19.59 3.69
N LYS A 158 -0.91 20.55 4.56
CA LYS A 158 -1.26 20.53 5.99
C LYS A 158 -2.47 21.42 6.25
N ASP A 159 -3.35 21.51 5.26
CA ASP A 159 -4.58 22.25 5.36
C ASP A 159 -5.59 21.41 6.14
N ASP A 160 -6.39 22.08 6.96
CA ASP A 160 -7.47 21.44 7.71
C ASP A 160 -8.41 20.70 6.74
N ALA A 161 -8.79 19.49 7.14
CA ALA A 161 -9.68 18.61 6.38
C ALA A 161 -9.20 18.16 4.99
N HIS A 162 -7.91 18.30 4.68
CA HIS A 162 -7.37 17.74 3.46
C HIS A 162 -7.19 16.21 3.57
N TYR A 163 -7.82 15.48 2.65
CA TYR A 163 -7.66 14.03 2.52
C TYR A 163 -6.63 13.73 1.43
N SER A 164 -5.68 12.85 1.73
CA SER A 164 -4.70 12.35 0.78
C SER A 164 -4.82 10.84 0.65
N PHE A 165 -4.63 10.34 -0.57
CA PHE A 165 -4.77 8.94 -0.91
C PHE A 165 -3.41 8.35 -1.26
N VAL A 166 -3.03 7.28 -0.58
CA VAL A 166 -1.75 6.59 -0.76
C VAL A 166 -1.98 5.15 -1.19
N ALA A 167 -1.38 4.77 -2.30
CA ALA A 167 -1.41 3.42 -2.83
C ALA A 167 0.01 2.84 -2.89
N GLU A 168 0.19 1.72 -2.21
CA GLU A 168 1.41 0.93 -2.20
C GLU A 168 1.13 -0.44 -2.82
N ALA A 169 2.09 -0.96 -3.59
CA ALA A 169 2.00 -2.28 -4.18
C ALA A 169 3.36 -2.96 -4.05
N VAL A 170 3.35 -4.21 -3.60
CA VAL A 170 4.57 -5.03 -3.49
C VAL A 170 4.30 -6.41 -4.04
N PHE A 171 5.15 -6.84 -4.96
CA PHE A 171 5.07 -8.16 -5.57
C PHE A 171 6.42 -8.85 -5.50
N VAL A 172 6.40 -10.17 -5.30
CA VAL A 172 7.59 -11.01 -5.36
C VAL A 172 7.69 -11.57 -6.77
N ALA A 173 8.71 -11.13 -7.52
CA ALA A 173 8.99 -11.70 -8.83
C ALA A 173 9.32 -13.20 -8.70
N PRO A 174 8.86 -14.06 -9.63
CA PRO A 174 9.29 -15.45 -9.63
C PRO A 174 10.79 -15.51 -9.94
N GLU A 175 11.47 -16.39 -9.20
CA GLU A 175 12.88 -16.68 -9.32
C GLU A 175 13.23 -17.26 -10.70
N LEU A 176 14.25 -16.69 -11.36
CA LEU A 176 15.03 -17.44 -12.33
C LEU A 176 16.12 -18.16 -11.54
N GLY A 177 15.79 -19.34 -11.05
CA GLY A 177 16.74 -20.23 -10.39
C GLY A 177 17.69 -20.83 -11.42
N VAL A 178 18.77 -20.12 -11.75
CA VAL A 178 19.97 -20.73 -12.32
C VAL A 178 20.83 -21.16 -11.14
N ALA A 179 21.26 -22.43 -11.10
CA ALA A 179 21.95 -23.03 -9.97
C ALA A 179 23.01 -22.07 -9.36
N GLY A 180 22.73 -21.53 -8.16
CA GLY A 180 23.62 -20.65 -7.41
C GLY A 180 23.28 -19.15 -7.39
N LEU A 181 22.27 -18.66 -8.15
CA LEU A 181 21.88 -17.25 -8.17
C LEU A 181 20.39 -17.06 -7.79
N ASN A 182 20.14 -16.71 -6.53
CA ASN A 182 18.81 -16.29 -6.07
C ASN A 182 18.65 -14.78 -6.24
N LEU A 183 18.09 -14.34 -7.37
CA LEU A 183 17.78 -12.92 -7.65
C LEU A 183 16.34 -12.54 -7.25
N GLY A 184 15.79 -13.18 -6.22
CA GLY A 184 14.43 -12.91 -5.71
C GLY A 184 14.31 -11.52 -5.10
N GLN A 185 14.24 -10.49 -5.96
CA GLN A 185 14.10 -9.11 -5.55
C GLN A 185 12.63 -8.71 -5.46
N PRO A 186 12.23 -7.99 -4.41
CA PRO A 186 10.87 -7.45 -4.31
C PRO A 186 10.67 -6.36 -5.37
N LEU A 187 9.57 -6.45 -6.11
CA LEU A 187 9.09 -5.38 -6.97
C LEU A 187 8.22 -4.44 -6.12
N ARG A 188 8.85 -3.40 -5.58
CA ARG A 188 8.19 -2.34 -4.81
C ARG A 188 8.44 -0.99 -5.49
N PRO A 189 7.53 -0.52 -6.37
CA PRO A 189 7.64 0.83 -6.88
C PRO A 189 7.33 1.85 -5.76
N ARG A 190 7.72 3.11 -5.96
CA ARG A 190 7.43 4.18 -4.99
C ARG A 190 5.92 4.27 -4.71
N PRO A 191 5.48 4.61 -3.49
CA PRO A 191 4.07 4.85 -3.21
C PRO A 191 3.50 5.89 -4.18
N TYR A 192 2.29 5.65 -4.67
CA TYR A 192 1.53 6.68 -5.38
C TYR A 192 0.75 7.48 -4.35
N ILE A 193 0.82 8.81 -4.44
CA ILE A 193 0.22 9.74 -3.49
C ILE A 193 -0.55 10.77 -4.32
N SER A 194 -1.83 10.96 -4.01
CA SER A 194 -2.72 11.91 -4.66
C SER A 194 -3.54 12.69 -3.65
#